data_AF-A0AAV6X6N7-F1
#
_entry.id   AF-A0AAV6X6N7-F1
#
_cell.length_a   1.000
_cell.length_b   1.000
_cell.length_c   1.000
_cell.angle_alpha   90.00
_cell.angle_beta   90.00
_cell.angle_gamma   90.00
#
_symmetry.space_group_name_H-M   'P 1'
#
loop_
_entity.id
_entity.type
_entity.pdbx_description
1 polymer ?
#
loop_
_entity_poly.entity_id
_entity_poly.type
_entity_poly.pdbx_seq_one_letter_code
_entity_poly.pdbx_strand_id
1 'polypeptide(L)'
;MAIYTLHFTLPPQVIGLAVVLLLSVFANPRSIVASAESDFDLDFDSDILLFHQDYTPPAPPPPPPHPPSLSCVADLGGVGSLDTTCQIVSNLNLSKDVYIEGNGNFVISPNVTLNCSSFSGCEVAINVTGNFTLRENSSIVCGTFELVADNASFGNGSTVSTTGLAGSPPAQTSGTPQGVDGAGGGHGGRGAACLTDESKLPEDVWGGDAYSWSSLGKPWSYGSKGGTSSSEVDYGGGGGGRVMFLVSRLLEVNGDVLADGGDGGSRGGGGSGGSIYIKAYKM
;
A
#
# COMPACT_ATOMS: atom_id res chain seq x y z
N MET A 1 -19.52 28.01 -52.86
CA MET A 1 -18.75 28.36 -54.08
C MET A 1 -17.42 28.94 -53.60
N ALA A 2 -16.24 28.39 -53.84
CA ALA A 2 -15.79 27.43 -54.84
C ALA A 2 -14.76 26.46 -54.23
N ILE A 3 -14.78 25.20 -54.67
CA ILE A 3 -13.80 24.16 -54.37
C ILE A 3 -12.73 24.24 -55.45
N TYR A 4 -11.46 24.46 -55.08
CA TYR A 4 -10.34 24.37 -56.00
C TYR A 4 -9.73 22.97 -55.92
N THR A 5 -9.97 22.16 -56.94
CA THR A 5 -9.35 20.84 -57.12
C THR A 5 -8.03 21.04 -57.87
N LEU A 6 -6.90 20.92 -57.17
CA LEU A 6 -5.57 20.95 -57.78
C LEU A 6 -5.18 19.53 -58.24
N HIS A 7 -5.31 19.28 -59.54
CA HIS A 7 -4.72 18.10 -60.18
C HIS A 7 -3.21 18.34 -60.40
N PHE A 8 -2.37 17.63 -59.66
CA PHE A 8 -0.94 17.54 -59.96
C PHE A 8 -0.70 16.37 -60.93
N THR A 9 -0.47 16.70 -62.20
CA THR A 9 0.10 15.76 -63.18
C THR A 9 1.62 15.94 -63.20
N LEU A 10 2.35 15.02 -62.57
CA LEU A 10 3.82 15.00 -62.58
C LEU A 10 4.33 14.40 -63.91
N PRO A 11 5.35 15.01 -64.55
CA PRO A 11 5.92 14.51 -65.79
C PRO A 11 6.71 13.20 -65.57
N PRO A 12 6.73 12.28 -66.55
CA PRO A 12 7.30 10.93 -66.41
C PRO A 12 8.82 10.90 -66.16
N GLN A 13 9.50 12.04 -66.23
CA GLN A 13 10.94 12.14 -65.95
C GLN A 13 11.29 12.31 -64.47
N VAL A 14 10.32 12.68 -63.60
CA VAL A 14 10.56 12.85 -62.16
C VAL A 14 10.34 11.53 -61.39
N ILE A 15 9.53 10.62 -61.94
CA ILE A 15 9.28 9.28 -61.36
C ILE A 15 10.52 8.37 -61.53
N GLY A 16 11.30 8.56 -62.59
CA GLY A 16 12.53 7.79 -62.84
C GLY A 16 13.65 8.04 -61.82
N LEU A 17 13.78 9.27 -61.31
CA LEU A 17 14.83 9.61 -60.35
C LEU A 17 14.53 9.04 -58.94
N ALA A 18 13.25 8.92 -58.58
CA ALA A 18 12.82 8.38 -57.29
C ALA A 18 12.98 6.86 -57.19
N VAL A 19 12.87 6.12 -58.30
CA VAL A 19 13.02 4.65 -58.32
C VAL A 19 14.49 4.23 -58.30
N VAL A 20 15.40 5.01 -58.88
CA VAL A 20 16.85 4.71 -58.85
C VAL A 20 17.48 4.96 -57.47
N LEU A 21 16.98 5.94 -56.71
CA LEU A 21 17.42 6.21 -55.34
C LEU A 21 16.87 5.22 -54.30
N LEU A 22 15.74 4.55 -54.58
CA LEU A 22 15.15 3.55 -53.68
C LEU A 22 15.68 2.12 -53.89
N LEU A 23 16.33 1.83 -55.03
CA LEU A 23 16.92 0.51 -55.29
C LEU A 23 18.38 0.36 -54.83
N SER A 24 19.10 1.45 -54.53
CA SER A 24 20.45 1.38 -53.94
C SER A 24 20.45 1.13 -52.42
N VAL A 25 19.28 1.12 -51.77
CA VAL A 25 19.14 0.88 -50.32
C VAL A 25 18.87 -0.60 -49.99
N PHE A 26 18.46 -1.43 -50.96
CA PHE A 26 18.05 -2.83 -50.71
C PHE A 26 18.92 -3.90 -51.40
N ALA A 27 20.08 -3.55 -51.96
CA ALA A 27 20.98 -4.51 -52.61
C ALA A 27 22.41 -4.47 -52.03
N ASN A 28 22.52 -5.10 -50.87
CA ASN A 28 23.70 -5.72 -50.27
C ASN A 28 24.87 -4.89 -49.69
N PRO A 29 25.44 -5.40 -48.58
CA PRO A 29 26.38 -4.70 -47.72
C PRO A 29 27.82 -4.96 -48.18
N ARG A 30 28.61 -3.90 -48.34
CA ARG A 30 30.08 -3.93 -48.18
C ARG A 30 30.66 -2.53 -48.35
N SER A 31 31.40 -2.12 -47.33
CA SER A 31 32.55 -1.21 -47.37
C SER A 31 32.25 0.29 -47.49
N ILE A 32 32.48 1.02 -46.38
CA ILE A 32 33.64 1.92 -46.20
C ILE A 32 33.80 2.14 -44.68
N VAL A 33 34.80 1.50 -44.10
CA VAL A 33 35.47 1.93 -42.86
C VAL A 33 36.94 2.04 -43.24
N ALA A 34 37.50 3.24 -43.13
CA ALA A 34 38.93 3.49 -43.27
C ALA A 34 39.55 3.64 -41.88
N SER A 35 40.49 2.73 -41.62
CA SER A 35 41.39 2.49 -40.50
C SER A 35 42.01 3.69 -39.76
N ALA A 36 42.12 3.56 -38.43
CA ALA A 36 43.38 3.74 -37.70
C ALA A 36 43.36 2.89 -36.41
N GLU A 37 44.48 2.26 -36.13
CA GLU A 37 44.66 1.03 -35.34
C GLU A 37 44.66 1.22 -33.81
N SER A 38 44.16 0.22 -33.09
CA SER A 38 44.81 -0.28 -31.87
C SER A 38 44.23 -1.66 -31.52
N ASP A 39 45.10 -2.66 -31.47
CA ASP A 39 44.86 -4.01 -30.97
C ASP A 39 44.18 -3.97 -29.59
N PHE A 40 42.99 -4.58 -29.48
CA PHE A 40 42.45 -5.05 -28.21
C PHE A 40 41.78 -6.40 -28.45
N ASP A 41 42.58 -7.45 -28.32
CA ASP A 41 42.14 -8.83 -28.20
C ASP A 41 41.27 -9.00 -26.93
N LEU A 42 40.06 -9.52 -27.16
CA LEU A 42 39.30 -10.46 -26.32
C LEU A 42 39.31 -10.28 -24.78
N ASP A 43 38.25 -9.69 -24.23
CA ASP A 43 37.71 -10.14 -22.92
C ASP A 43 36.22 -9.76 -22.66
N PHE A 44 35.38 -9.67 -23.70
CA PHE A 44 33.97 -9.29 -23.54
C PHE A 44 33.06 -10.38 -22.93
N ASP A 45 33.56 -11.60 -22.75
CA ASP A 45 32.85 -12.69 -22.06
C ASP A 45 33.04 -12.65 -20.54
N SER A 46 34.05 -11.92 -20.05
CA SER A 46 34.35 -11.83 -18.62
C SER A 46 33.41 -10.88 -17.87
N ASP A 47 32.94 -9.82 -18.53
CA ASP A 47 32.05 -8.82 -17.91
C ASP A 47 30.57 -9.23 -17.86
N ILE A 48 30.09 -10.05 -18.80
CA ILE A 48 28.71 -10.55 -18.79
C ILE A 48 28.52 -11.67 -17.75
N LEU A 49 29.59 -12.40 -17.43
CA LEU A 49 29.59 -13.43 -16.39
C LEU A 49 29.80 -12.86 -14.97
N LEU A 50 30.34 -11.64 -14.83
CA LEU A 50 30.48 -10.98 -13.53
C LEU A 50 29.15 -10.50 -12.93
N PHE A 51 28.13 -10.22 -13.76
CA PHE A 51 26.79 -9.82 -13.30
C PHE A 51 25.80 -10.97 -13.13
N HIS A 52 26.20 -12.21 -13.45
CA HIS A 52 25.43 -13.43 -13.21
C HIS A 52 26.05 -14.32 -12.12
N GLN A 53 26.85 -13.74 -11.22
CA GLN A 53 27.10 -14.45 -9.97
C GLN A 53 25.76 -14.71 -9.28
N ASP A 54 25.59 -15.95 -8.83
CA ASP A 54 24.44 -16.50 -8.11
C ASP A 54 24.17 -15.75 -6.80
N TYR A 55 23.88 -14.46 -6.90
CA TYR A 55 23.37 -13.66 -5.81
C TYR A 55 21.93 -14.11 -5.60
N THR A 56 21.78 -15.19 -4.86
CA THR A 56 20.53 -15.48 -4.18
C THR A 56 20.52 -14.50 -3.01
N PRO A 57 19.69 -13.42 -3.04
CA PRO A 57 19.58 -12.54 -1.90
C PRO A 57 19.32 -13.40 -0.66
N PRO A 58 19.96 -13.08 0.48
CA PRO A 58 19.73 -13.81 1.72
C PRO A 58 18.23 -13.95 1.94
N ALA A 59 17.78 -15.16 2.32
CA ALA A 59 16.38 -15.36 2.65
C ALA A 59 15.95 -14.26 3.62
N PRO A 60 14.84 -13.55 3.35
CA PRO A 60 14.39 -12.49 4.23
C PRO A 60 14.28 -13.06 5.64
N PRO A 61 14.72 -12.30 6.66
CA PRO A 61 14.67 -12.78 8.04
C PRO A 61 13.24 -13.26 8.35
N PRO A 62 13.11 -14.37 9.09
CA PRO A 62 11.79 -14.85 9.48
C PRO A 62 11.03 -13.73 10.20
N PRO A 63 9.70 -13.62 9.99
CA PRO A 63 8.89 -12.64 10.70
C PRO A 63 9.12 -12.74 12.21
N PRO A 64 9.11 -11.62 12.94
CA PRO A 64 9.18 -11.66 14.40
C PRO A 64 8.10 -12.61 14.95
N PRO A 65 8.40 -13.45 15.95
CA PRO A 65 7.39 -14.29 16.58
C PRO A 65 6.33 -13.41 17.25
N HIS A 66 5.06 -13.79 17.12
CA HIS A 66 3.94 -13.10 17.76
C HIS A 66 4.09 -13.10 19.29
N PRO A 67 3.57 -12.08 20.00
CA PRO A 67 3.49 -12.11 21.46
C PRO A 67 2.61 -13.28 21.92
N PRO A 68 2.76 -13.74 23.18
CA PRO A 68 1.92 -14.80 23.72
C PRO A 68 0.44 -14.43 23.61
N SER A 69 -0.40 -15.41 23.26
CA SER A 69 -1.83 -15.18 23.11
C SER A 69 -2.49 -14.81 24.44
N LEU A 70 -3.44 -13.89 24.38
CA LEU A 70 -4.22 -13.47 25.54
C LEU A 70 -5.24 -14.53 25.94
N SER A 71 -5.62 -14.58 27.21
CA SER A 71 -6.72 -15.41 27.70
C SER A 71 -8.06 -14.66 27.67
N CYS A 72 -9.16 -15.39 27.39
CA CYS A 72 -10.49 -14.78 27.33
C CYS A 72 -10.91 -14.09 28.63
N VAL A 73 -10.70 -14.74 29.78
CA VAL A 73 -11.20 -14.24 31.07
C VAL A 73 -10.19 -13.33 31.76
N ALA A 74 -8.93 -13.76 31.89
CA ALA A 74 -7.96 -13.03 32.71
C ALA A 74 -7.43 -11.77 32.01
N ASP A 75 -7.27 -11.80 30.68
CA ASP A 75 -6.69 -10.68 29.94
C ASP A 75 -7.75 -9.82 29.23
N LEU A 76 -8.78 -10.45 28.64
CA LEU A 76 -9.81 -9.75 27.88
C LEU A 76 -11.08 -9.41 28.69
N GLY A 77 -11.19 -9.91 29.93
CA GLY A 77 -12.37 -9.71 30.77
C GLY A 77 -13.67 -10.29 30.18
N GLY A 78 -13.55 -11.23 29.25
CA GLY A 78 -14.66 -11.90 28.58
C GLY A 78 -15.22 -13.08 29.37
N VAL A 79 -16.19 -13.76 28.75
CA VAL A 79 -16.83 -14.98 29.27
C VAL A 79 -16.53 -16.15 28.35
N GLY A 80 -16.11 -17.28 28.93
CA GLY A 80 -15.81 -18.51 28.21
C GLY A 80 -14.32 -18.73 27.96
N SER A 81 -13.97 -19.35 26.83
CA SER A 81 -12.58 -19.63 26.45
C SER A 81 -12.35 -19.50 24.95
N LEU A 82 -11.11 -19.21 24.56
CA LEU A 82 -10.74 -19.06 23.15
C LEU A 82 -10.80 -20.37 22.36
N ASP A 83 -10.75 -21.52 23.03
CA ASP A 83 -10.91 -22.84 22.38
C ASP A 83 -12.38 -23.27 22.21
N THR A 84 -13.33 -22.57 22.84
CA THR A 84 -14.75 -22.88 22.73
C THR A 84 -15.51 -21.68 22.17
N THR A 85 -15.90 -20.75 23.02
CA THR A 85 -16.45 -19.45 22.63
C THR A 85 -16.02 -18.44 23.67
N CYS A 86 -15.27 -17.44 23.20
CA CYS A 86 -14.91 -16.27 23.99
C CYS A 86 -15.84 -15.12 23.63
N GLN A 87 -16.59 -14.63 24.62
CA GLN A 87 -17.49 -13.51 24.43
C GLN A 87 -17.00 -12.28 25.19
N ILE A 88 -16.71 -11.21 24.47
CA ILE A 88 -16.42 -9.90 25.04
C ILE A 88 -17.75 -9.17 25.28
N VAL A 89 -18.02 -8.85 26.54
CA VAL A 89 -19.30 -8.29 27.01
C VAL A 89 -19.19 -6.85 27.50
N SER A 90 -17.97 -6.31 27.55
CA SER A 90 -17.70 -4.95 28.03
C SER A 90 -16.61 -4.30 27.18
N ASN A 91 -16.59 -2.97 27.15
CA ASN A 91 -15.57 -2.20 26.46
C ASN A 91 -14.18 -2.55 26.98
N LEU A 92 -13.21 -2.65 26.07
CA LEU A 92 -11.84 -3.02 26.38
C LEU A 92 -10.90 -1.95 25.84
N ASN A 93 -10.07 -1.39 26.71
CA ASN A 93 -9.00 -0.48 26.32
C ASN A 93 -7.67 -1.21 26.40
N LEU A 94 -7.03 -1.38 25.26
CA LEU A 94 -5.76 -2.06 25.08
C LEU A 94 -4.64 -1.02 25.05
N SER A 95 -3.55 -1.30 25.78
CA SER A 95 -2.39 -0.41 25.89
C SER A 95 -1.13 -0.95 25.23
N LYS A 96 -1.23 -2.09 24.54
CA LYS A 96 -0.15 -2.82 23.89
C LYS A 96 -0.71 -3.61 22.73
N ASP A 97 0.17 -4.04 21.83
CA ASP A 97 -0.19 -4.97 20.77
C ASP A 97 -0.76 -6.25 21.37
N VAL A 98 -1.84 -6.75 20.78
CA VAL A 98 -2.54 -7.94 21.25
C VAL A 98 -2.63 -8.98 20.16
N TYR A 99 -2.40 -10.22 20.58
CA TYR A 99 -2.60 -11.40 19.77
C TYR A 99 -3.59 -12.32 20.49
N ILE A 100 -4.66 -12.70 19.81
CA ILE A 100 -5.75 -13.50 20.33
C ILE A 100 -5.83 -14.74 19.45
N GLU A 101 -5.43 -15.90 20.00
CA GLU A 101 -5.43 -17.17 19.27
C GLU A 101 -6.31 -18.20 19.97
N GLY A 102 -7.10 -18.96 19.21
CA GLY A 102 -7.89 -20.05 19.77
C GLY A 102 -8.58 -20.95 18.75
N ASN A 103 -8.99 -22.13 19.20
CA ASN A 103 -9.68 -23.11 18.34
C ASN A 103 -11.21 -22.91 18.25
N GLY A 104 -11.74 -21.89 18.93
CA GLY A 104 -13.17 -21.66 19.09
C GLY A 104 -13.68 -20.43 18.35
N ASN A 105 -14.74 -19.85 18.89
CA ASN A 105 -15.35 -18.62 18.37
C ASN A 105 -14.92 -17.39 19.18
N PHE A 106 -14.81 -16.25 18.51
CA PHE A 106 -14.58 -14.96 19.15
C PHE A 106 -15.71 -13.98 18.84
N VAL A 107 -16.41 -13.54 19.87
CA VAL A 107 -17.64 -12.76 19.74
C VAL A 107 -17.53 -11.47 20.52
N ILE A 108 -17.63 -10.34 19.84
CA ILE A 108 -17.77 -9.02 20.46
C ILE A 108 -19.26 -8.70 20.52
N SER A 109 -19.77 -8.47 21.73
CA SER A 109 -21.20 -8.23 21.98
C SER A 109 -21.68 -6.88 21.41
N PRO A 110 -23.00 -6.66 21.26
CA PRO A 110 -23.50 -5.41 20.69
C PRO A 110 -23.10 -4.22 21.56
N ASN A 111 -22.82 -3.08 20.94
CA ASN A 111 -22.38 -1.84 21.60
C ASN A 111 -21.08 -1.97 22.42
N VAL A 112 -20.26 -2.99 22.14
CA VAL A 112 -18.94 -3.14 22.75
C VAL A 112 -17.86 -2.54 21.86
N THR A 113 -16.96 -1.77 22.46
CA THR A 113 -15.80 -1.20 21.79
C THR A 113 -14.52 -1.87 22.29
N LEU A 114 -13.74 -2.44 21.36
CA LEU A 114 -12.35 -2.82 21.57
C LEU A 114 -11.48 -1.68 21.03
N ASN A 115 -10.83 -0.96 21.93
CA ASN A 115 -10.04 0.22 21.60
C ASN A 115 -8.55 -0.01 21.89
N CYS A 116 -7.74 -0.01 20.85
CA CYS A 116 -6.29 0.14 20.92
C CYS A 116 -5.81 1.41 20.18
N SER A 117 -6.30 2.57 20.62
CA SER A 117 -5.84 3.87 20.14
C SER A 117 -4.78 4.51 21.04
N SER A 118 -4.21 3.77 21.99
CA SER A 118 -3.26 4.33 22.97
C SER A 118 -1.96 4.84 22.36
N PHE A 119 -1.56 4.27 21.22
CA PHE A 119 -0.43 4.72 20.41
C PHE A 119 -0.67 4.36 18.94
N SER A 120 -0.10 5.13 18.02
CA SER A 120 -0.24 4.89 16.59
C SER A 120 0.45 3.60 16.17
N GLY A 121 -0.22 2.81 15.34
CA GLY A 121 0.25 1.51 14.89
C GLY A 121 -0.06 0.35 15.82
N CYS A 122 -0.84 0.53 16.89
CA CYS A 122 -1.21 -0.59 17.77
C CYS A 122 -1.87 -1.72 16.98
N GLU A 123 -1.38 -2.94 17.19
CA GLU A 123 -1.81 -4.14 16.50
C GLU A 123 -2.83 -4.95 17.32
N VAL A 124 -3.92 -5.30 16.67
CA VAL A 124 -4.93 -6.25 17.18
C VAL A 124 -5.02 -7.38 16.15
N ALA A 125 -4.43 -8.51 16.48
CA ALA A 125 -4.45 -9.70 15.65
C ALA A 125 -5.32 -10.79 16.29
N ILE A 126 -6.32 -11.26 15.56
CA ILE A 126 -7.27 -12.29 15.99
C ILE A 126 -7.14 -13.47 15.03
N ASN A 127 -6.80 -14.62 15.59
CA ASN A 127 -6.62 -15.87 14.86
C ASN A 127 -7.46 -16.97 15.51
N VAL A 128 -8.63 -17.23 14.93
CA VAL A 128 -9.53 -18.27 15.41
C VAL A 128 -9.82 -19.29 14.32
N THR A 129 -9.89 -20.57 14.68
CA THR A 129 -10.30 -21.60 13.71
C THR A 129 -11.82 -21.72 13.57
N GLY A 130 -12.58 -21.11 14.47
CA GLY A 130 -14.04 -21.01 14.41
C GLY A 130 -14.52 -19.69 13.81
N ASN A 131 -15.62 -19.17 14.37
CA ASN A 131 -16.29 -17.98 13.86
C ASN A 131 -15.87 -16.72 14.60
N PHE A 132 -15.63 -15.65 13.83
CA PHE A 132 -15.54 -14.29 14.34
C PHE A 132 -16.87 -13.56 14.15
N THR A 133 -17.34 -12.89 15.19
CA THR A 133 -18.56 -12.07 15.13
C THR A 133 -18.35 -10.73 15.83
N LEU A 134 -18.44 -9.65 15.05
CA LEU A 134 -18.56 -8.28 15.54
C LEU A 134 -20.04 -7.90 15.48
N ARG A 135 -20.75 -7.83 16.61
CA ARG A 135 -22.21 -7.61 16.63
C ARG A 135 -22.62 -6.16 16.36
N GLU A 136 -23.92 -5.88 16.41
CA GLU A 136 -24.47 -4.56 16.05
C GLU A 136 -23.87 -3.44 16.89
N ASN A 137 -23.57 -2.31 16.23
CA ASN A 137 -22.99 -1.11 16.84
C ASN A 137 -21.71 -1.35 17.67
N SER A 138 -21.03 -2.47 17.46
CA SER A 138 -19.75 -2.75 18.11
C SER A 138 -18.59 -2.29 17.25
N SER A 139 -17.48 -1.90 17.88
CA SER A 139 -16.39 -1.24 17.17
C SER A 139 -15.02 -1.77 17.58
N ILE A 140 -14.13 -1.88 16.61
CA ILE A 140 -12.70 -2.13 16.80
C ILE A 140 -11.96 -0.90 16.31
N VAL A 141 -11.15 -0.29 17.17
CA VAL A 141 -10.35 0.89 16.85
C VAL A 141 -8.88 0.57 17.12
N CYS A 142 -8.02 0.53 16.10
CA CYS A 142 -6.60 0.20 16.26
C CYS A 142 -5.76 0.72 15.09
N GLY A 143 -4.44 0.58 15.13
CA GLY A 143 -3.57 0.92 14.00
C GLY A 143 -3.47 -0.20 12.96
N THR A 144 -3.37 -1.45 13.42
CA THR A 144 -3.41 -2.64 12.57
C THR A 144 -4.47 -3.60 13.09
N PHE A 145 -5.31 -4.11 12.20
CA PHE A 145 -6.25 -5.18 12.48
C PHE A 145 -6.00 -6.36 11.56
N GLU A 146 -5.70 -7.52 12.14
CA GLU A 146 -5.57 -8.78 11.41
C GLU A 146 -6.62 -9.76 11.91
N LEU A 147 -7.38 -10.33 10.98
CA LEU A 147 -8.39 -11.34 11.27
C LEU A 147 -8.13 -12.59 10.42
N VAL A 148 -7.92 -13.70 11.10
CA VAL A 148 -7.93 -15.05 10.53
C VAL A 148 -9.09 -15.81 11.18
N ALA A 149 -10.04 -16.29 10.36
CA ALA A 149 -11.24 -16.98 10.84
C ALA A 149 -11.78 -17.99 9.82
N ASP A 150 -12.60 -18.95 10.27
CA ASP A 150 -13.33 -19.82 9.34
C ASP A 150 -14.50 -19.07 8.69
N ASN A 151 -15.32 -18.43 9.53
CA ASN A 151 -16.38 -17.51 9.10
C ASN A 151 -16.25 -16.20 9.88
N ALA A 152 -16.55 -15.08 9.22
CA ALA A 152 -16.54 -13.76 9.85
C ALA A 152 -17.85 -13.04 9.55
N SER A 153 -18.44 -12.43 10.58
CA SER A 153 -19.70 -11.70 10.49
C SER A 153 -19.58 -10.34 11.19
N PHE A 154 -19.92 -9.28 10.47
CA PHE A 154 -19.95 -7.91 10.97
C PHE A 154 -21.40 -7.43 10.93
N GLY A 155 -21.97 -7.16 12.09
CA GLY A 155 -23.37 -6.78 12.29
C GLY A 155 -23.65 -5.34 11.90
N ASN A 156 -24.93 -4.98 11.85
CA ASN A 156 -25.36 -3.65 11.43
C ASN A 156 -24.75 -2.53 12.30
N GLY A 157 -24.19 -1.50 11.66
CA GLY A 157 -23.53 -0.38 12.35
C GLY A 157 -22.25 -0.76 13.09
N SER A 158 -21.72 -1.97 12.88
CA SER A 158 -20.40 -2.32 13.39
C SER A 158 -19.30 -1.64 12.60
N THR A 159 -18.15 -1.40 13.23
CA THR A 159 -17.04 -0.68 12.59
C THR A 159 -15.69 -1.26 12.95
N VAL A 160 -14.85 -1.50 11.96
CA VAL A 160 -13.40 -1.64 12.14
C VAL A 160 -12.75 -0.36 11.63
N SER A 161 -12.16 0.43 12.51
CA SER A 161 -11.55 1.71 12.15
C SER A 161 -10.07 1.72 12.49
N THR A 162 -9.28 2.03 11.46
CA THR A 162 -7.85 2.29 11.60
C THR A 162 -7.48 3.72 11.19
N THR A 163 -8.48 4.59 11.17
CA THR A 163 -8.38 5.96 10.65
C THR A 163 -7.39 6.80 11.44
N GLY A 164 -6.38 7.35 10.77
CA GLY A 164 -5.37 8.22 11.38
C GLY A 164 -4.44 7.54 12.41
N LEU A 165 -4.51 6.22 12.56
CA LEU A 165 -3.78 5.44 13.57
C LEU A 165 -2.62 4.63 12.97
N ALA A 166 -2.09 5.03 11.81
CA ALA A 166 -0.95 4.37 11.18
C ALA A 166 0.28 4.27 12.09
N GLY A 167 0.97 3.13 12.02
CA GLY A 167 2.35 3.03 12.47
C GLY A 167 3.31 3.65 11.45
N SER A 168 4.59 3.27 11.52
CA SER A 168 5.59 3.76 10.56
C SER A 168 5.34 3.21 9.16
N PRO A 169 5.19 4.07 8.12
CA PRO A 169 5.14 3.60 6.73
C PRO A 169 6.49 2.96 6.31
N PRO A 170 6.53 2.21 5.19
CA PRO A 170 7.78 1.61 4.72
C PRO A 170 8.91 2.64 4.55
N ALA A 171 10.12 2.27 4.99
CA ALA A 171 11.29 3.13 4.93
C ALA A 171 11.68 3.48 3.47
N GLN A 172 12.25 4.67 3.26
CA GLN A 172 12.73 5.17 1.96
C GLN A 172 11.67 5.27 0.86
N THR A 173 10.40 5.36 1.24
CA THR A 173 9.38 5.74 0.28
C THR A 173 9.45 7.25 0.09
N SER A 174 9.46 7.72 -1.15
CA SER A 174 9.33 9.14 -1.48
C SER A 174 7.98 9.72 -1.03
N GLY A 175 7.08 8.87 -0.52
CA GLY A 175 5.86 9.19 0.20
C GLY A 175 5.99 9.43 1.71
N THR A 176 7.19 9.38 2.28
CA THR A 176 7.42 9.75 3.68
C THR A 176 8.05 11.14 3.73
N PRO A 177 7.44 12.14 4.39
CA PRO A 177 7.99 13.50 4.47
C PRO A 177 9.45 13.51 4.92
N GLN A 178 10.34 14.10 4.12
CA GLN A 178 11.70 14.45 4.56
C GLN A 178 11.68 15.88 5.11
N GLY A 179 11.68 16.02 6.44
CA GLY A 179 11.58 17.32 7.10
C GLY A 179 10.12 17.77 7.26
N VAL A 180 9.86 19.05 7.00
CA VAL A 180 8.55 19.71 7.23
C VAL A 180 7.63 19.62 6.00
N ASP A 181 8.19 19.45 4.81
CA ASP A 181 7.42 19.47 3.56
C ASP A 181 6.55 18.21 3.41
N GLY A 182 5.26 18.43 3.16
CA GLY A 182 4.24 17.39 3.04
C GLY A 182 4.29 16.69 1.68
N ALA A 183 5.10 15.63 1.60
CA ALA A 183 5.12 14.67 0.49
C ALA A 183 4.62 13.31 1.01
N GLY A 184 3.38 13.26 1.51
CA GLY A 184 2.76 12.01 1.95
C GLY A 184 2.40 11.11 0.76
N GLY A 185 2.45 9.79 0.91
CA GLY A 185 2.08 8.80 -0.11
C GLY A 185 1.34 7.60 0.47
N GLY A 186 0.71 6.82 -0.41
CA GLY A 186 -0.12 5.66 -0.11
C GLY A 186 0.41 4.36 -0.75
N HIS A 187 -0.19 3.24 -0.36
CA HIS A 187 0.03 1.97 -1.07
C HIS A 187 -0.51 2.09 -2.50
N GLY A 188 0.38 2.06 -3.49
CA GLY A 188 -0.02 2.17 -4.91
C GLY A 188 -0.53 3.55 -5.36
N GLY A 189 -0.56 4.56 -4.49
CA GLY A 189 -1.09 5.89 -4.78
C GLY A 189 -0.15 7.00 -4.34
N ARG A 190 -0.06 8.06 -5.14
CA ARG A 190 0.65 9.29 -4.78
C ARG A 190 -0.22 10.12 -3.85
N GLY A 191 0.38 10.81 -2.88
CA GLY A 191 -0.35 11.79 -2.08
C GLY A 191 -0.27 13.20 -2.66
N ALA A 192 -0.90 14.13 -1.96
CA ALA A 192 -0.95 15.53 -2.36
C ALA A 192 0.33 16.28 -1.94
N ALA A 193 0.71 17.29 -2.71
CA ALA A 193 1.70 18.28 -2.30
C ALA A 193 1.01 19.43 -1.55
N CYS A 194 1.59 19.86 -0.43
CA CYS A 194 1.19 21.09 0.24
C CYS A 194 2.24 22.17 -0.03
N LEU A 195 1.90 23.13 -0.89
CA LEU A 195 2.73 24.26 -1.27
C LEU A 195 2.38 25.47 -0.40
N THR A 196 3.30 25.88 0.47
CA THR A 196 3.22 27.15 1.21
C THR A 196 4.14 28.22 0.63
N ASP A 197 4.99 27.85 -0.32
CA ASP A 197 5.91 28.72 -1.03
C ASP A 197 5.28 29.19 -2.33
N GLU A 198 4.82 30.43 -2.35
CA GLU A 198 4.20 31.10 -3.50
C GLU A 198 5.16 31.29 -4.69
N SER A 199 6.46 31.04 -4.52
CA SER A 199 7.44 31.11 -5.61
C SER A 199 7.50 29.85 -6.48
N LYS A 200 6.87 28.75 -6.04
CA LYS A 200 6.84 27.47 -6.76
C LYS A 200 5.46 27.24 -7.38
N LEU A 201 5.41 26.77 -8.62
CA LEU A 201 4.14 26.41 -9.24
C LEU A 201 3.67 25.04 -8.74
N PRO A 202 2.34 24.77 -8.73
CA PRO A 202 1.80 23.44 -8.43
C PRO A 202 2.39 22.32 -9.29
N GLU A 203 2.78 22.61 -10.54
CA GLU A 203 3.47 21.65 -11.41
C GLU A 203 4.93 21.36 -11.01
N ASP A 204 5.55 22.22 -10.20
CA ASP A 204 6.95 22.10 -9.78
C ASP A 204 7.13 21.29 -8.48
N VAL A 205 6.02 21.01 -7.77
CA VAL A 205 6.04 20.25 -6.53
C VAL A 205 5.08 19.07 -6.61
N TRP A 206 5.65 17.89 -6.42
CA TRP A 206 4.95 16.63 -6.48
C TRP A 206 4.77 16.11 -5.05
N GLY A 207 3.58 15.56 -4.79
CA GLY A 207 3.32 14.92 -3.51
C GLY A 207 4.12 13.63 -3.38
N GLY A 208 3.95 12.97 -2.25
CA GLY A 208 4.71 11.78 -1.96
C GLY A 208 4.48 10.66 -2.97
N ASP A 209 5.54 9.97 -3.39
CA ASP A 209 5.38 8.85 -4.30
C ASP A 209 4.60 7.70 -3.66
N ALA A 210 3.94 6.94 -4.53
CA ALA A 210 3.41 5.64 -4.20
C ALA A 210 4.52 4.69 -3.76
N TYR A 211 4.20 3.83 -2.80
CA TYR A 211 5.05 2.71 -2.43
C TYR A 211 4.37 1.37 -2.66
N SER A 212 5.16 0.31 -2.57
CA SER A 212 4.69 -1.07 -2.68
C SER A 212 4.08 -1.42 -4.04
N TRP A 213 4.55 -0.79 -5.11
CA TRP A 213 4.12 -1.07 -6.48
C TRP A 213 4.27 -2.55 -6.87
N SER A 214 5.35 -3.21 -6.43
CA SER A 214 5.60 -4.63 -6.67
C SER A 214 4.60 -5.57 -5.98
N SER A 215 3.85 -5.08 -4.98
CA SER A 215 2.87 -5.84 -4.20
C SER A 215 1.46 -5.24 -4.27
N LEU A 216 1.14 -4.48 -5.33
CA LEU A 216 -0.12 -3.77 -5.49
C LEU A 216 -1.36 -4.66 -5.31
N GLY A 217 -1.27 -5.93 -5.71
CA GLY A 217 -2.35 -6.92 -5.57
C GLY A 217 -2.58 -7.44 -4.14
N LYS A 218 -1.74 -7.06 -3.17
CA LYS A 218 -1.82 -7.43 -1.76
C LYS A 218 -1.46 -6.22 -0.89
N PRO A 219 -2.37 -5.23 -0.77
CA PRO A 219 -2.09 -4.01 -0.04
C PRO A 219 -1.82 -4.30 1.43
N TRP A 220 -0.60 -3.98 1.88
CA TRP A 220 -0.17 -4.24 3.26
C TRP A 220 0.84 -3.20 3.73
N SER A 221 0.42 -1.94 3.72
CA SER A 221 1.28 -0.82 4.12
C SER A 221 0.46 0.23 4.87
N TYR A 222 1.04 0.79 5.92
CA TYR A 222 0.49 1.96 6.58
C TYR A 222 0.51 3.16 5.65
N GLY A 223 -0.54 3.99 5.72
CA GLY A 223 -0.57 5.31 5.13
C GLY A 223 0.50 6.22 5.76
N SER A 224 1.05 7.14 4.99
CA SER A 224 1.97 8.14 5.53
C SER A 224 1.23 9.22 6.32
N LYS A 225 1.92 9.83 7.29
CA LYS A 225 1.45 11.08 7.88
C LYS A 225 1.48 12.24 6.87
N GLY A 226 0.65 13.25 7.10
CA GLY A 226 0.75 14.54 6.42
C GLY A 226 1.96 15.35 6.89
N GLY A 227 2.42 16.28 6.06
CA GLY A 227 3.46 17.24 6.45
C GLY A 227 2.95 18.36 7.34
N THR A 228 3.87 19.16 7.88
CA THR A 228 3.59 20.30 8.78
C THR A 228 4.44 21.49 8.37
N SER A 229 3.88 22.70 8.29
CA SER A 229 4.67 23.90 7.95
C SER A 229 5.42 24.51 9.16
N SER A 230 5.49 23.80 10.29
CA SER A 230 6.15 24.26 11.53
C SER A 230 7.21 23.26 11.97
N SER A 231 8.38 23.77 12.39
CA SER A 231 9.46 22.97 12.97
C SER A 231 9.26 22.64 14.45
N GLU A 232 8.28 23.27 15.11
CA GLU A 232 8.06 23.17 16.57
C GLU A 232 6.83 22.33 16.90
N VAL A 233 5.80 22.37 16.04
CA VAL A 233 4.52 21.69 16.27
C VAL A 233 4.16 20.87 15.03
N ASP A 234 3.78 19.61 15.24
CA ASP A 234 3.27 18.76 14.17
C ASP A 234 1.77 19.04 13.96
N TYR A 235 1.42 19.61 12.81
CA TYR A 235 0.04 19.84 12.38
C TYR A 235 -0.43 18.79 11.36
N GLY A 236 0.41 17.83 10.99
CA GLY A 236 0.08 16.81 10.00
C GLY A 236 -0.93 15.79 10.53
N GLY A 237 -1.87 15.39 9.68
CA GLY A 237 -2.77 14.29 9.98
C GLY A 237 -2.04 12.96 10.03
N GLY A 238 -2.43 12.07 10.95
CA GLY A 238 -1.89 10.71 11.01
C GLY A 238 -2.25 9.89 9.77
N GLY A 239 -1.41 8.96 9.35
CA GLY A 239 -1.75 8.06 8.23
C GLY A 239 -2.85 7.05 8.60
N GLY A 240 -3.47 6.44 7.61
CA GLY A 240 -4.42 5.34 7.79
C GLY A 240 -3.73 4.00 8.08
N GLY A 241 -4.37 3.19 8.91
CA GLY A 241 -3.82 1.91 9.37
C GLY A 241 -3.84 0.77 8.36
N ARG A 242 -3.77 -0.46 8.88
CA ARG A 242 -3.82 -1.68 8.06
C ARG A 242 -4.95 -2.58 8.53
N VAL A 243 -5.72 -3.11 7.58
CA VAL A 243 -6.77 -4.10 7.85
C VAL A 243 -6.55 -5.31 6.96
N MET A 244 -6.46 -6.50 7.55
CA MET A 244 -6.40 -7.76 6.82
C MET A 244 -7.47 -8.73 7.30
N PHE A 245 -8.29 -9.22 6.37
CA PHE A 245 -9.21 -10.33 6.61
C PHE A 245 -8.78 -11.54 5.77
N LEU A 246 -8.47 -12.64 6.44
CA LEU A 246 -8.23 -13.95 5.86
C LEU A 246 -9.30 -14.92 6.36
N VAL A 247 -10.39 -15.03 5.60
CA VAL A 247 -11.56 -15.83 5.99
C VAL A 247 -11.65 -17.06 5.09
N SER A 248 -11.57 -18.27 5.65
CA SER A 248 -11.49 -19.48 4.82
C SER A 248 -12.79 -19.80 4.09
N ARG A 249 -13.96 -19.40 4.63
CA ARG A 249 -15.28 -19.75 4.08
C ARG A 249 -16.14 -18.54 3.72
N LEU A 250 -16.84 -17.96 4.70
CA LEU A 250 -17.85 -16.92 4.47
C LEU A 250 -17.51 -15.66 5.27
N LEU A 251 -17.43 -14.53 4.57
CA LEU A 251 -17.32 -13.20 5.14
C LEU A 251 -18.60 -12.41 4.86
N GLU A 252 -19.35 -12.05 5.89
CA GLU A 252 -20.52 -11.17 5.79
C GLU A 252 -20.21 -9.82 6.45
N VAL A 253 -20.27 -8.73 5.67
CA VAL A 253 -19.98 -7.37 6.17
C VAL A 253 -21.21 -6.49 6.07
N ASN A 254 -21.96 -6.36 7.17
CA ASN A 254 -23.03 -5.38 7.32
C ASN A 254 -22.58 -4.18 8.17
N GLY A 255 -21.34 -3.74 8.01
CA GLY A 255 -20.75 -2.64 8.77
C GLY A 255 -19.67 -1.94 7.95
N ASP A 256 -18.89 -1.08 8.61
CA ASP A 256 -17.87 -0.26 7.97
C ASP A 256 -16.46 -0.77 8.30
N VAL A 257 -15.59 -0.78 7.29
CA VAL A 257 -14.15 -1.08 7.43
C VAL A 257 -13.37 0.10 6.89
N LEU A 258 -12.71 0.84 7.79
CA LEU A 258 -12.11 2.14 7.52
C LEU A 258 -10.60 2.09 7.73
N ALA A 259 -9.86 2.64 6.78
CA ALA A 259 -8.41 2.83 6.85
C ALA A 259 -8.04 4.23 6.37
N ASP A 260 -8.84 5.23 6.73
CA ASP A 260 -8.66 6.59 6.22
C ASP A 260 -7.45 7.29 6.85
N GLY A 261 -6.91 8.28 6.16
CA GLY A 261 -5.98 9.22 6.79
C GLY A 261 -6.72 10.10 7.80
N GLY A 262 -5.98 10.58 8.80
CA GLY A 262 -6.45 11.59 9.74
C GLY A 262 -6.40 13.00 9.15
N ASP A 263 -7.22 13.88 9.68
CA ASP A 263 -7.24 15.29 9.27
C ASP A 263 -5.98 16.03 9.72
N GLY A 264 -5.49 16.91 8.85
CA GLY A 264 -4.45 17.88 9.18
C GLY A 264 -5.02 19.13 9.85
N GLY A 265 -4.19 19.84 10.61
CA GLY A 265 -4.52 21.16 11.14
C GLY A 265 -4.41 22.27 10.08
N SER A 266 -4.75 23.50 10.47
CA SER A 266 -4.68 24.69 9.59
C SER A 266 -3.32 24.97 8.93
N ARG A 267 -2.25 24.31 9.41
CA ARG A 267 -0.85 24.44 8.96
C ARG A 267 -0.22 23.09 8.61
N GLY A 268 -1.03 22.06 8.39
CA GLY A 268 -0.56 20.72 8.05
C GLY A 268 -1.44 20.05 7.00
N GLY A 269 -0.87 19.07 6.30
CA GLY A 269 -1.61 18.24 5.35
C GLY A 269 -2.38 17.13 6.05
N GLY A 270 -3.43 16.62 5.40
CA GLY A 270 -4.08 15.39 5.83
C GLY A 270 -3.15 14.17 5.67
N GLY A 271 -3.42 13.12 6.44
CA GLY A 271 -2.74 11.84 6.28
C GLY A 271 -3.23 11.08 5.05
N SER A 272 -2.39 10.20 4.53
CA SER A 272 -2.77 9.29 3.44
C SER A 272 -3.60 8.14 3.98
N GLY A 273 -4.50 7.59 3.16
CA GLY A 273 -5.19 6.33 3.46
C GLY A 273 -4.23 5.16 3.61
N GLY A 274 -4.66 4.18 4.39
CA GLY A 274 -3.97 2.93 4.68
C GLY A 274 -4.30 1.81 3.71
N SER A 275 -4.13 0.57 4.16
CA SER A 275 -4.35 -0.62 3.35
C SER A 275 -5.47 -1.49 3.90
N ILE A 276 -6.37 -1.95 3.03
CA ILE A 276 -7.37 -2.97 3.34
C ILE A 276 -7.15 -4.15 2.38
N TYR A 277 -6.85 -5.32 2.92
CA TYR A 277 -6.69 -6.55 2.15
C TYR A 277 -7.66 -7.62 2.65
N ILE A 278 -8.57 -8.06 1.77
CA ILE A 278 -9.59 -9.04 2.09
C ILE A 278 -9.43 -10.25 1.18
N LYS A 279 -9.33 -11.43 1.78
CA LYS A 279 -9.36 -12.71 1.09
C LYS A 279 -10.38 -13.61 1.78
N ALA A 280 -11.45 -13.93 1.05
CA ALA A 280 -12.47 -14.88 1.48
C ALA A 280 -12.86 -15.83 0.34
N TYR A 281 -13.32 -17.03 0.68
CA TYR A 281 -13.86 -17.94 -0.34
C TYR A 281 -15.21 -17.45 -0.88
N LYS A 282 -16.04 -16.87 -0.01
CA LYS A 282 -17.31 -16.22 -0.36
C LYS A 282 -17.50 -14.94 0.45
N MET A 283 -17.97 -13.89 -0.23
CA MET A 283 -18.42 -12.59 0.31
C MET A 283 -19.83 -12.29 -0.20
#